data_AF-A0A921NB87-F1
#
_entry.id   AF-A0A921NB87-F1
#
_cell.length_a   1.000
_cell.length_b   1.000
_cell.length_c   1.000
_cell.angle_alpha   90.00
_cell.angle_beta   90.00
_cell.angle_gamma   90.00
#
_symmetry.space_group_name_H-M   'P 1'
#
loop_
_entity.id
_entity.type
_entity.pdbx_description
1 polymer ?
#
loop_
_entity_poly.entity_id
_entity_poly.type
_entity_poly.pdbx_seq_one_letter_code
_entity_poly.pdbx_strand_id
1 'polypeptide(L)'
;MKKPSLISALLVGGLMLAGCGAQDAKLADNTAATEEVATENTVDLTKEMAAYKAFALEQMDAFLTDTEKFVTLFKEGKIEEAKHLYPRVRMYFERSEPIAESFGDLDPKIDGRLADIEEEGLGKEDWTGYHKLEYALWVDNTTKGYEAIADQLVADTKELHALVQTVEVTPDLMITGAVDLLNEVSTSKITGEEEIYSHTDLYDFKANVEGAEKIFEILREKIEAKDAALVKTLDEKFAALDALLAKYEQGEDGYVSYEELTDEDTKALAVAVNQLGEPLSQMGVIME
;
A
#
# COMPACT_ATOMS: atom_id res chain seq x y z
N MET A 1 -28.62 -9.59 -21.67
CA MET A 1 -29.25 -9.06 -22.91
C MET A 1 -28.35 -7.96 -23.46
N LYS A 2 -27.68 -8.21 -24.58
CA LYS A 2 -26.69 -7.31 -25.19
C LYS A 2 -27.39 -6.25 -26.06
N LYS A 3 -27.03 -4.97 -25.92
CA LYS A 3 -27.36 -3.91 -26.90
C LYS A 3 -26.06 -3.45 -27.58
N PRO A 4 -26.00 -3.39 -28.92
CA PRO A 4 -24.89 -2.75 -29.62
C PRO A 4 -25.29 -1.46 -30.35
N SER A 5 -24.24 -0.74 -30.78
CA SER A 5 -24.15 0.13 -31.98
C SER A 5 -24.28 1.63 -31.76
N LEU A 6 -23.25 2.40 -32.16
CA LEU A 6 -23.22 3.04 -33.49
C LEU A 6 -21.87 3.74 -33.75
N ILE A 7 -21.14 3.22 -34.74
CA ILE A 7 -20.01 3.86 -35.42
C ILE A 7 -20.58 4.76 -36.53
N SER A 8 -20.16 6.02 -36.58
CA SER A 8 -20.42 6.91 -37.72
C SER A 8 -19.13 7.14 -38.50
N ALA A 9 -19.07 6.57 -39.70
CA ALA A 9 -18.14 6.94 -40.77
C ALA A 9 -18.89 7.79 -41.79
N LEU A 10 -18.27 8.87 -42.29
CA LEU A 10 -18.82 9.65 -43.40
C LEU A 10 -17.75 10.10 -44.39
N LEU A 11 -17.83 9.40 -45.53
CA LEU A 11 -17.47 9.67 -46.93
C LEU A 11 -16.61 10.87 -47.39
N VAL A 12 -15.77 10.46 -48.36
CA VAL A 12 -14.94 11.14 -49.36
C VAL A 12 -15.73 12.02 -50.34
N GLY A 13 -15.09 13.10 -50.83
CA GLY A 13 -15.41 13.75 -52.10
C GLY A 13 -14.23 14.61 -52.59
N GLY A 14 -13.57 14.20 -53.67
CA GLY A 14 -12.41 14.91 -54.25
C GLY A 14 -12.76 15.87 -55.39
N LEU A 15 -11.78 16.67 -55.83
CA LEU A 15 -11.64 17.14 -57.22
C LEU A 15 -10.20 17.62 -57.47
N MET A 16 -9.58 17.10 -58.53
CA MET A 16 -8.29 17.56 -59.05
C MET A 16 -8.48 18.72 -60.03
N LEU A 17 -7.53 19.66 -60.06
CA LEU A 17 -7.16 20.40 -61.27
C LEU A 17 -5.63 20.59 -61.31
N ALA A 18 -5.02 20.09 -62.38
CA ALA A 18 -3.62 20.31 -62.73
C ALA A 18 -3.45 21.64 -63.46
N GLY A 19 -2.39 22.38 -63.13
CA GLY A 19 -1.92 23.55 -63.88
C GLY A 19 -0.40 23.65 -63.81
N CYS A 20 0.27 23.45 -64.95
CA CYS A 20 1.71 23.64 -65.11
C CYS A 20 2.07 25.12 -65.22
N GLY A 21 3.12 25.55 -64.52
CA GLY A 21 3.74 26.86 -64.70
C GLY A 21 5.07 26.92 -63.94
N ALA A 22 6.17 26.96 -64.68
CA ALA A 22 7.53 26.95 -64.14
C ALA A 22 7.90 28.29 -63.47
N GLN A 23 8.48 28.22 -62.27
CA GLN A 23 9.42 29.21 -61.77
C GLN A 23 10.29 28.61 -60.67
N ASP A 24 11.58 28.47 -60.97
CA ASP A 24 12.63 28.17 -59.99
C ASP A 24 12.64 29.25 -58.90
N ALA A 25 12.22 28.88 -57.69
CA ALA A 25 12.49 29.62 -56.48
C ALA A 25 12.89 28.63 -55.39
N LYS A 26 14.15 28.71 -54.97
CA LYS A 26 14.68 28.10 -53.75
C LYS A 26 13.70 28.31 -52.60
N LEU A 27 13.01 27.26 -52.19
CA LEU A 27 12.40 27.18 -50.88
C LEU A 27 13.49 26.69 -49.93
N ALA A 28 13.98 27.61 -49.10
CA ALA A 28 14.72 27.25 -47.91
C ALA A 28 13.79 26.39 -47.06
N ASP A 29 14.22 25.16 -46.81
CA ASP A 29 13.61 24.25 -45.85
C ASP A 29 13.75 24.87 -44.45
N ASN A 30 12.72 25.60 -44.03
CA ASN A 30 12.53 25.94 -42.62
C ASN A 30 11.74 24.78 -42.00
N THR A 31 12.42 23.65 -41.84
CA THR A 31 12.02 22.68 -40.82
C THR A 31 12.21 23.40 -39.49
N ALA A 32 11.12 23.94 -38.95
CA ALA A 32 11.09 24.33 -37.55
C ALA A 32 11.31 23.03 -36.77
N ALA A 33 12.54 22.81 -36.34
CA ALA A 33 12.84 21.85 -35.29
C ALA A 33 11.97 22.28 -34.11
N THR A 34 10.91 21.52 -33.84
CA THR A 34 10.38 21.43 -32.49
C THR A 34 11.52 20.88 -31.66
N GLU A 35 12.31 21.78 -31.08
CA GLU A 35 13.06 21.47 -29.87
C GLU A 35 12.01 21.00 -28.87
N GLU A 36 11.93 19.68 -28.68
CA GLU A 36 11.46 19.14 -27.41
C GLU A 36 12.36 19.78 -26.35
N VAL A 37 11.83 20.78 -25.67
CA VAL A 37 12.37 21.22 -24.39
C VAL A 37 12.21 20.00 -23.49
N ALA A 38 13.26 19.20 -23.41
CA ALA A 38 13.41 18.22 -22.35
C ALA A 38 13.25 18.99 -21.04
N THR A 39 12.19 18.70 -20.30
CA THR A 39 12.01 19.16 -18.93
C THR A 39 13.04 18.43 -18.06
N GLU A 40 14.30 18.88 -18.11
CA GLU A 40 15.39 18.47 -17.21
C GLU A 40 15.17 19.06 -15.80
N ASN A 41 14.04 18.77 -15.15
CA ASN A 41 13.79 19.18 -13.77
C ASN A 41 13.25 18.07 -12.87
N THR A 42 13.21 16.81 -13.33
CA THR A 42 12.81 15.71 -12.46
C THR A 42 13.87 15.50 -11.37
N VAL A 43 13.43 15.40 -10.13
CA VAL A 43 14.33 15.10 -9.00
C VAL A 43 14.90 13.70 -9.20
N ASP A 44 16.22 13.55 -9.18
CA ASP A 44 16.85 12.22 -9.18
C ASP A 44 16.58 11.55 -7.83
N LEU A 45 15.74 10.51 -7.87
CA LEU A 45 15.32 9.70 -6.73
C LEU A 45 15.92 8.29 -6.76
N THR A 46 16.97 8.05 -7.55
CA THR A 46 17.57 6.72 -7.73
C THR A 46 18.01 6.07 -6.42
N LYS A 47 18.56 6.87 -5.49
CA LYS A 47 19.02 6.36 -4.19
C LYS A 47 17.85 6.07 -3.26
N GLU A 48 16.83 6.92 -3.31
CA GLU A 48 15.63 6.86 -2.50
C GLU A 48 14.79 5.62 -2.87
N MET A 49 14.60 5.37 -4.17
CA MET A 49 13.95 4.16 -4.67
C MET A 49 14.71 2.89 -4.28
N ALA A 50 16.04 2.91 -4.35
CA ALA A 50 16.86 1.77 -3.91
C ALA A 50 16.78 1.54 -2.39
N ALA A 51 16.72 2.60 -1.59
CA ALA A 51 16.56 2.52 -0.14
C ALA A 51 15.17 1.96 0.24
N TYR A 52 14.11 2.41 -0.45
CA TYR A 52 12.77 1.88 -0.20
C TYR A 52 12.63 0.42 -0.62
N LYS A 53 13.20 0.03 -1.76
CA LYS A 53 13.27 -1.38 -2.16
C LYS A 53 13.99 -2.24 -1.12
N ALA A 54 15.11 -1.76 -0.57
CA ALA A 54 15.84 -2.48 0.48
C ALA A 54 15.00 -2.63 1.75
N PHE A 55 14.30 -1.58 2.17
CA PHE A 55 13.37 -1.64 3.31
C PHE A 55 12.26 -2.67 3.08
N ALA A 56 11.61 -2.65 1.92
CA ALA A 56 10.54 -3.58 1.61
C ALA A 56 11.01 -5.03 1.57
N LEU A 57 12.23 -5.28 1.06
CA LEU A 57 12.82 -6.62 1.09
C LEU A 57 13.10 -7.09 2.52
N GLU A 58 13.58 -6.21 3.39
CA GLU A 58 13.77 -6.53 4.81
C GLU A 58 12.43 -6.87 5.50
N GLN A 59 11.36 -6.11 5.19
CA GLN A 59 10.01 -6.42 5.68
C GLN A 59 9.53 -7.79 5.18
N MET A 60 9.70 -8.09 3.89
CA MET A 60 9.28 -9.37 3.31
C MET A 60 10.09 -10.56 3.82
N ASP A 61 11.39 -10.40 4.06
CA ASP A 61 12.23 -11.44 4.67
C ASP A 61 11.73 -11.79 6.07
N ALA A 62 11.43 -10.77 6.88
CA ALA A 62 10.88 -10.95 8.23
C ALA A 62 9.46 -11.53 8.20
N PHE A 63 8.60 -11.01 7.30
CA PHE A 63 7.25 -11.50 7.09
C PHE A 63 7.23 -12.99 6.76
N LEU A 64 8.03 -13.44 5.78
CA LEU A 64 8.11 -14.85 5.41
C LEU A 64 8.58 -15.72 6.59
N THR A 65 9.65 -15.29 7.27
CA THR A 65 10.21 -16.04 8.39
C THR A 65 9.19 -16.21 9.52
N ASP A 66 8.53 -15.13 9.91
CA ASP A 66 7.56 -15.15 11.01
C ASP A 66 6.21 -15.76 10.60
N THR A 67 5.84 -15.72 9.31
CA THR A 67 4.69 -16.47 8.77
C THR A 67 4.92 -17.99 8.89
N GLU A 68 6.11 -18.48 8.51
CA GLU A 68 6.44 -19.90 8.67
C GLU A 68 6.42 -20.33 10.15
N LYS A 69 6.87 -19.45 11.04
CA LYS A 69 6.81 -19.67 12.49
C LYS A 69 5.37 -19.68 13.02
N PHE A 70 4.54 -18.71 12.62
CA PHE A 70 3.13 -18.64 12.95
C PHE A 70 2.39 -19.90 12.52
N VAL A 71 2.56 -20.32 11.26
CA VAL A 71 1.93 -21.53 10.71
C VAL A 71 2.44 -22.79 11.41
N THR A 72 3.71 -22.84 11.81
CA THR A 72 4.23 -23.94 12.63
C THR A 72 3.50 -24.03 13.98
N LEU A 73 3.39 -22.93 14.72
CA LEU A 73 2.67 -22.88 16.00
C LEU A 73 1.19 -23.25 15.84
N PHE A 74 0.55 -22.74 14.79
CA PHE A 74 -0.83 -23.03 14.44
C PHE A 74 -1.02 -24.55 14.21
N LYS A 75 -0.19 -25.17 13.37
CA LYS A 75 -0.28 -26.61 13.06
C LYS A 75 0.09 -27.50 14.25
N GLU A 76 0.92 -27.02 15.17
CA GLU A 76 1.20 -27.69 16.46
C GLU A 76 0.04 -27.57 17.46
N GLY A 77 -0.99 -26.77 17.17
CA GLY A 77 -2.14 -26.55 18.05
C GLY A 77 -1.84 -25.61 19.22
N LYS A 78 -0.78 -24.80 19.13
CA LYS A 78 -0.38 -23.82 20.15
C LYS A 78 -1.14 -22.51 19.96
N ILE A 79 -2.45 -22.56 20.25
CA ILE A 79 -3.39 -21.45 19.99
C ILE A 79 -2.91 -20.13 20.60
N GLU A 80 -2.55 -20.11 21.89
CA GLU A 80 -2.15 -18.86 22.54
C GLU A 80 -0.83 -18.29 21.99
N GLU A 81 0.14 -19.15 21.66
CA GLU A 81 1.39 -18.70 21.04
C GLU A 81 1.15 -18.18 19.60
N ALA A 82 0.25 -18.81 18.85
CA ALA A 82 -0.14 -18.36 17.52
C ALA A 82 -0.88 -17.03 17.57
N LYS A 83 -1.84 -16.85 18.50
CA LYS A 83 -2.55 -15.59 18.74
C LYS A 83 -1.60 -14.45 19.08
N HIS A 84 -0.61 -14.71 19.93
CA HIS A 84 0.37 -13.69 20.32
C HIS A 84 1.29 -13.27 19.16
N LEU A 85 1.62 -14.20 18.26
CA LEU A 85 2.49 -13.93 17.12
C LEU A 85 1.73 -13.25 15.96
N TYR A 86 0.47 -13.63 15.74
CA TYR A 86 -0.39 -13.18 14.64
C TYR A 86 -0.26 -11.68 14.29
N PRO A 87 -0.56 -10.74 15.21
CA PRO A 87 -0.56 -9.32 14.83
C PRO A 87 0.86 -8.80 14.56
N ARG A 88 1.88 -9.40 15.19
CA ARG A 88 3.29 -8.99 15.00
C ARG A 88 3.81 -9.40 13.62
N VAL A 89 3.33 -10.53 13.09
CA VAL A 89 3.70 -10.94 11.73
C VAL A 89 3.05 -10.03 10.71
N ARG A 90 1.75 -9.73 10.89
CA ARG A 90 1.00 -8.83 10.02
C ARG A 90 1.64 -7.44 9.90
N MET A 91 2.18 -6.89 11.00
CA MET A 91 2.88 -5.61 10.95
C MET A 91 3.98 -5.51 9.88
N TYR A 92 4.63 -6.61 9.48
CA TYR A 92 5.62 -6.56 8.39
C TYR A 92 4.97 -6.36 7.03
N PHE A 93 3.83 -7.02 6.79
CA PHE A 93 3.03 -6.87 5.58
C PHE A 93 2.51 -5.44 5.45
N GLU A 94 1.84 -4.96 6.50
CA GLU A 94 1.24 -3.63 6.64
C GLU A 94 2.24 -2.47 6.41
N ARG A 95 3.48 -2.60 6.94
CA ARG A 95 4.55 -1.62 6.69
C ARG A 95 4.99 -1.51 5.23
N SER A 96 4.74 -2.54 4.43
CA SER A 96 5.20 -2.71 3.05
C SER A 96 4.07 -2.81 2.03
N GLU A 97 2.84 -2.60 2.47
CA GLU A 97 1.59 -2.73 1.71
C GLU A 97 1.62 -2.02 0.34
N PRO A 98 2.19 -0.79 0.18
CA PRO A 98 2.27 -0.17 -1.15
C PRO A 98 3.00 -1.00 -2.21
N ILE A 99 3.94 -1.84 -1.79
CA ILE A 99 4.63 -2.78 -2.67
C ILE A 99 3.87 -4.11 -2.77
N ALA A 100 3.23 -4.56 -1.69
CA ALA A 100 2.47 -5.81 -1.70
C ALA A 100 1.24 -5.74 -2.62
N GLU A 101 0.48 -4.63 -2.56
CA GLU A 101 -0.70 -4.37 -3.38
C GLU A 101 -0.40 -4.30 -4.89
N SER A 102 0.86 -4.06 -5.27
CA SER A 102 1.30 -4.13 -6.67
C SER A 102 1.09 -5.52 -7.29
N PHE A 103 0.85 -6.55 -6.47
CA PHE A 103 0.61 -7.93 -6.87
C PHE A 103 -0.82 -8.37 -6.56
N GLY A 104 -1.82 -7.58 -6.97
CA GLY A 104 -3.23 -7.64 -6.54
C GLY A 104 -3.98 -8.98 -6.54
N ASP A 105 -3.47 -10.07 -7.12
CA ASP A 105 -4.06 -11.42 -6.94
C ASP A 105 -3.60 -12.12 -5.63
N LEU A 106 -2.51 -11.65 -5.03
CA LEU A 106 -1.94 -12.20 -3.79
C LEU A 106 -2.48 -11.52 -2.55
N ASP A 107 -2.76 -10.22 -2.65
CA ASP A 107 -3.25 -9.44 -1.53
C ASP A 107 -4.56 -10.02 -0.92
N PRO A 108 -5.64 -10.28 -1.70
CA PRO A 108 -6.85 -10.92 -1.16
C PRO A 108 -6.64 -12.35 -0.65
N LYS A 109 -5.60 -13.07 -1.11
CA LYS A 109 -5.28 -14.43 -0.63
C LYS A 109 -4.52 -14.43 0.69
N ILE A 110 -3.77 -13.37 0.95
CA ILE A 110 -2.96 -13.21 2.16
C ILE A 110 -3.80 -12.48 3.22
N ASP A 111 -4.49 -11.41 2.84
CA ASP A 111 -5.07 -10.42 3.74
C ASP A 111 -6.55 -10.10 3.48
N GLY A 112 -7.23 -10.84 2.59
CA GLY A 112 -8.64 -10.58 2.32
C GLY A 112 -9.53 -10.81 3.54
N ARG A 113 -10.31 -9.80 3.93
CA ARG A 113 -11.36 -9.94 4.96
C ARG A 113 -12.57 -10.62 4.35
N LEU A 114 -13.34 -11.33 5.18
CA LEU A 114 -14.53 -12.04 4.69
C LEU A 114 -15.52 -11.12 3.96
N ALA A 115 -15.66 -9.86 4.42
CA ALA A 115 -16.52 -8.88 3.76
C ALA A 115 -16.08 -8.59 2.32
N ASP A 116 -14.78 -8.39 2.08
CA ASP A 116 -14.24 -8.11 0.73
C ASP A 116 -14.41 -9.33 -0.18
N ILE A 117 -14.14 -10.53 0.34
CA ILE A 117 -14.36 -11.78 -0.39
C ILE A 117 -15.83 -11.94 -0.80
N GLU A 118 -16.77 -11.60 0.08
CA GLU A 118 -18.21 -11.63 -0.23
C GLU A 118 -18.62 -10.55 -1.24
N GLU A 119 -18.00 -9.36 -1.20
CA GLU A 119 -18.23 -8.29 -2.19
C GLU A 119 -17.77 -8.66 -3.60
N GLU A 120 -16.72 -9.47 -3.72
CA GLU A 120 -16.28 -10.06 -4.99
C GLU A 120 -17.19 -11.20 -5.50
N GLY A 121 -18.23 -11.57 -4.73
CA GLY A 121 -19.16 -12.64 -5.06
C GLY A 121 -18.63 -14.03 -4.77
N LEU A 122 -17.58 -14.13 -3.96
CA LEU A 122 -17.02 -15.38 -3.42
C LEU A 122 -17.61 -15.67 -2.03
N GLY A 123 -17.32 -16.86 -1.50
CA GLY A 123 -17.85 -17.31 -0.21
C GLY A 123 -16.78 -17.74 0.80
N LYS A 124 -17.23 -18.20 1.97
CA LYS A 124 -16.35 -18.71 3.06
C LYS A 124 -15.44 -19.86 2.63
N GLU A 125 -15.84 -20.58 1.58
CA GLU A 125 -15.13 -21.68 0.93
C GLU A 125 -13.97 -21.22 0.06
N ASP A 126 -14.01 -19.98 -0.44
CA ASP A 126 -12.93 -19.36 -1.22
C ASP A 126 -11.97 -18.55 -0.32
N TRP A 127 -12.42 -18.20 0.89
CA TRP A 127 -11.68 -17.38 1.84
C TRP A 127 -10.45 -18.08 2.42
N THR A 128 -9.30 -17.43 2.28
CA THR A 128 -7.95 -17.91 2.69
C THR A 128 -7.23 -16.85 3.52
N GLY A 129 -5.93 -16.99 3.76
CA GLY A 129 -5.12 -15.93 4.36
C GLY A 129 -5.20 -15.79 5.89
N TYR A 130 -4.66 -14.67 6.38
CA TYR A 130 -4.55 -14.30 7.79
C TYR A 130 -5.92 -14.25 8.46
N HIS A 131 -6.88 -13.50 7.93
CA HIS A 131 -8.19 -13.36 8.58
C HIS A 131 -8.98 -14.68 8.65
N LYS A 132 -8.77 -15.61 7.70
CA LYS A 132 -9.36 -16.96 7.81
C LYS A 132 -8.79 -17.72 9.01
N LEU A 133 -7.48 -17.58 9.27
CA LEU A 133 -6.80 -18.19 10.41
C LEU A 133 -7.07 -17.43 11.71
N GLU A 134 -7.31 -16.12 11.65
CA GLU A 134 -7.84 -15.30 12.75
C GLU A 134 -9.18 -15.85 13.22
N TYR A 135 -10.14 -16.04 12.30
CA TYR A 135 -11.43 -16.67 12.62
C TYR A 135 -11.26 -18.05 13.27
N ALA A 136 -10.33 -18.87 12.78
CA ALA A 136 -10.04 -20.18 13.37
C ALA A 136 -9.57 -20.06 14.83
N LEU A 137 -8.69 -19.11 15.12
CA LEU A 137 -8.09 -18.91 16.44
C LEU A 137 -9.05 -18.24 17.43
N TRP A 138 -9.75 -17.18 17.03
CA TRP A 138 -10.57 -16.36 17.93
C TRP A 138 -12.04 -16.80 18.00
N VAL A 139 -12.62 -17.28 16.90
CA VAL A 139 -14.03 -17.69 16.86
C VAL A 139 -14.19 -19.19 17.09
N ASP A 140 -13.56 -20.02 16.25
CA ASP A 140 -13.68 -21.48 16.39
C ASP A 140 -12.81 -22.05 17.52
N ASN A 141 -11.81 -21.27 17.97
CA ASN A 141 -10.83 -21.66 18.98
C ASN A 141 -10.19 -23.03 18.68
N THR A 142 -9.80 -23.24 17.42
CA THR A 142 -9.21 -24.49 16.92
C THR A 142 -8.23 -24.21 15.80
N THR A 143 -7.28 -25.11 15.60
CA THR A 143 -6.41 -25.13 14.41
C THR A 143 -6.71 -26.30 13.49
N LYS A 144 -7.54 -27.24 13.94
CA LYS A 144 -7.90 -28.46 13.19
C LYS A 144 -8.84 -28.12 12.04
N GLY A 145 -8.54 -28.64 10.85
CA GLY A 145 -9.33 -28.41 9.64
C GLY A 145 -8.90 -27.18 8.84
N TYR A 146 -7.91 -26.43 9.33
CA TYR A 146 -7.35 -25.23 8.70
C TYR A 146 -5.92 -25.45 8.18
N GLU A 147 -5.39 -26.67 8.25
CA GLU A 147 -4.00 -26.98 7.89
C GLU A 147 -3.69 -26.63 6.42
N ALA A 148 -4.66 -26.84 5.51
CA ALA A 148 -4.51 -26.48 4.11
C ALA A 148 -4.48 -24.97 3.88
N ILE A 149 -5.26 -24.19 4.65
CA ILE A 149 -5.24 -22.72 4.60
C ILE A 149 -3.90 -22.19 5.13
N ALA A 150 -3.41 -22.77 6.23
CA ALA A 150 -2.12 -22.40 6.79
C ALA A 150 -0.95 -22.72 5.83
N ASP A 151 -0.99 -23.88 5.15
CA ASP A 151 0.01 -24.23 4.13
C ASP A 151 -0.09 -23.31 2.89
N GLN A 152 -1.30 -22.90 2.51
CA GLN A 152 -1.54 -21.95 1.41
C GLN A 152 -0.98 -20.56 1.74
N LEU A 153 -1.19 -20.06 2.96
CA LEU A 153 -0.64 -18.78 3.41
C LEU A 153 0.89 -18.72 3.29
N VAL A 154 1.61 -19.78 3.67
CA VAL A 154 3.08 -19.85 3.49
C VAL A 154 3.46 -19.83 2.00
N ALA A 155 2.68 -20.50 1.16
CA ALA A 155 2.94 -20.54 -0.28
C ALA A 155 2.74 -19.15 -0.91
N ASP A 156 1.64 -18.47 -0.61
CA ASP A 156 1.35 -17.12 -1.11
C ASP A 156 2.37 -16.11 -0.59
N THR A 157 2.80 -16.23 0.66
CA THR A 157 3.86 -15.38 1.23
C THR A 157 5.21 -15.59 0.53
N LYS A 158 5.54 -16.83 0.14
CA LYS A 158 6.75 -17.12 -0.66
C LYS A 158 6.66 -16.55 -2.07
N GLU A 159 5.48 -16.60 -2.67
CA GLU A 159 5.25 -16.01 -3.98
C GLU A 159 5.40 -14.49 -3.93
N LEU A 160 4.75 -13.84 -2.96
CA LEU A 160 4.89 -12.41 -2.71
C LEU A 160 6.36 -12.03 -2.51
N HIS A 161 7.06 -12.73 -1.63
CA HIS A 161 8.50 -12.51 -1.37
C HIS A 161 9.35 -12.57 -2.65
N ALA A 162 9.10 -13.56 -3.51
CA ALA A 162 9.81 -13.70 -4.78
C ALA A 162 9.49 -12.57 -5.77
N LEU A 163 8.23 -12.12 -5.82
CA LEU A 163 7.79 -11.05 -6.70
C LEU A 163 8.34 -9.68 -6.27
N VAL A 164 8.36 -9.39 -4.97
CA VAL A 164 8.92 -8.14 -4.41
C VAL A 164 10.41 -7.98 -4.76
N GLN A 165 11.17 -9.07 -4.87
CA GLN A 165 12.57 -9.00 -5.37
C GLN A 165 12.67 -8.39 -6.78
N THR A 166 11.65 -8.60 -7.60
CA THR A 166 11.62 -8.16 -9.00
C THR A 166 10.86 -6.85 -9.22
N VAL A 167 10.15 -6.35 -8.21
CA VAL A 167 9.35 -5.11 -8.33
C VAL A 167 10.24 -3.93 -8.74
N GLU A 168 9.73 -3.12 -9.66
CA GLU A 168 10.31 -1.83 -9.99
C GLU A 168 9.70 -0.78 -9.05
N VAL A 169 10.52 -0.24 -8.16
CA VAL A 169 10.10 0.87 -7.31
C VAL A 169 10.20 2.15 -8.12
N THR A 170 9.08 2.86 -8.27
CA THR A 170 9.00 4.16 -8.94
C THR A 170 8.76 5.27 -7.92
N PRO A 171 9.01 6.55 -8.26
CA PRO A 171 8.67 7.66 -7.39
C PRO A 171 7.18 7.72 -7.04
N ASP A 172 6.33 7.46 -8.02
CA ASP A 172 4.87 7.45 -7.87
C ASP A 172 4.44 6.38 -6.86
N LEU A 173 4.98 5.15 -6.98
CA LEU A 173 4.71 4.06 -6.04
C LEU A 173 5.03 4.46 -4.60
N MET A 174 6.18 5.12 -4.38
CA MET A 174 6.56 5.57 -3.04
C MET A 174 5.61 6.65 -2.52
N ILE A 175 5.41 7.72 -3.28
CA ILE A 175 4.69 8.90 -2.81
C ILE A 175 3.19 8.59 -2.62
N THR A 176 2.59 7.96 -3.62
CA THR A 176 1.17 7.55 -3.58
C THR A 176 0.96 6.50 -2.49
N GLY A 177 1.89 5.54 -2.37
CA GLY A 177 1.86 4.53 -1.30
C GLY A 177 1.83 5.12 0.12
N ALA A 178 2.63 6.15 0.41
CA ALA A 178 2.59 6.81 1.73
C ALA A 178 1.24 7.48 2.02
N VAL A 179 0.60 8.03 0.99
CA VAL A 179 -0.72 8.66 1.10
C VAL A 179 -1.81 7.61 1.27
N ASP A 180 -1.75 6.52 0.51
CA ASP A 180 -2.73 5.43 0.54
C ASP A 180 -2.73 4.72 1.89
N LEU A 181 -1.54 4.41 2.44
CA LEU A 181 -1.39 3.87 3.80
C LEU A 181 -2.12 4.71 4.87
N LEU A 182 -1.99 6.04 4.84
CA LEU A 182 -2.68 6.89 5.81
C LEU A 182 -4.16 7.12 5.50
N ASN A 183 -4.53 7.11 4.21
CA ASN A 183 -5.93 7.19 3.83
C ASN A 183 -6.69 5.96 4.33
N GLU A 184 -6.13 4.78 4.11
CA GLU A 184 -6.68 3.53 4.58
C GLU A 184 -6.84 3.55 6.10
N VAL A 185 -5.79 3.92 6.84
CA VAL A 185 -5.89 4.13 8.29
C VAL A 185 -7.06 5.04 8.65
N SER A 186 -7.24 6.17 7.95
CA SER A 186 -8.31 7.12 8.24
C SER A 186 -9.71 6.67 7.82
N THR A 187 -9.86 5.76 6.85
CA THR A 187 -11.18 5.42 6.28
C THR A 187 -11.69 4.05 6.68
N SER A 188 -10.80 3.06 6.84
CA SER A 188 -11.13 1.69 7.19
C SER A 188 -10.64 1.36 8.59
N LYS A 189 -9.32 1.22 8.79
CA LYS A 189 -8.70 0.64 10.00
C LYS A 189 -9.03 1.39 11.28
N ILE A 190 -9.26 2.71 11.22
CA ILE A 190 -9.74 3.50 12.38
C ILE A 190 -11.12 3.09 12.90
N THR A 191 -11.88 2.28 12.18
CA THR A 191 -13.19 1.79 12.61
C THR A 191 -13.12 0.41 13.29
N GLY A 192 -11.98 -0.27 13.23
CA GLY A 192 -11.81 -1.64 13.74
C GLY A 192 -12.39 -2.70 12.81
N GLU A 193 -12.47 -2.40 11.50
CA GLU A 193 -13.02 -3.32 10.50
C GLU A 193 -12.01 -4.34 9.97
N GLU A 194 -10.73 -4.19 10.31
CA GLU A 194 -9.65 -5.04 9.81
C GLU A 194 -9.62 -6.35 10.59
N GLU A 195 -9.53 -6.23 11.91
CA GLU A 195 -9.34 -7.35 12.83
C GLU A 195 -10.62 -7.61 13.63
N ILE A 196 -11.70 -7.93 12.93
CA ILE A 196 -13.05 -8.02 13.54
C ILE A 196 -13.22 -9.18 14.54
N TYR A 197 -12.26 -10.10 14.64
CA TYR A 197 -12.30 -11.20 15.61
C TYR A 197 -11.24 -11.08 16.70
N SER A 198 -10.04 -10.60 16.36
CA SER A 198 -8.90 -10.49 17.26
C SER A 198 -8.81 -9.12 17.93
N HIS A 199 -9.36 -8.08 17.27
CA HIS A 199 -9.32 -6.68 17.67
C HIS A 199 -7.89 -6.15 17.87
N THR A 200 -6.96 -6.58 17.01
CA THR A 200 -5.56 -6.15 17.02
C THR A 200 -5.27 -4.99 16.06
N ASP A 201 -6.29 -4.25 15.61
CA ASP A 201 -6.19 -3.20 14.57
C ASP A 201 -5.13 -2.13 14.86
N LEU A 202 -4.79 -1.88 16.13
CA LEU A 202 -3.73 -0.94 16.50
C LEU A 202 -2.33 -1.36 16.04
N TYR A 203 -2.08 -2.66 15.86
CA TYR A 203 -0.84 -3.16 15.30
C TYR A 203 -0.74 -2.78 13.81
N ASP A 204 -1.81 -3.01 13.06
CA ASP A 204 -1.89 -2.71 11.64
C ASP A 204 -1.83 -1.18 11.43
N PHE A 205 -2.61 -0.42 12.20
CA PHE A 205 -2.54 1.05 12.23
C PHE A 205 -1.11 1.53 12.43
N LYS A 206 -0.42 1.06 13.48
CA LYS A 206 0.95 1.49 13.76
C LYS A 206 1.87 1.14 12.58
N ALA A 207 1.72 -0.05 12.02
CA ALA A 207 2.54 -0.50 10.91
C ALA A 207 2.33 0.34 9.64
N ASN A 208 1.09 0.72 9.30
CA ASN A 208 0.85 1.61 8.15
C ASN A 208 1.46 3.01 8.38
N VAL A 209 1.36 3.53 9.61
CA VAL A 209 2.00 4.81 9.99
C VAL A 209 3.52 4.70 9.85
N GLU A 210 4.13 3.62 10.32
CA GLU A 210 5.58 3.37 10.19
C GLU A 210 6.00 3.23 8.71
N GLY A 211 5.18 2.60 7.88
CA GLY A 211 5.41 2.49 6.43
C GLY A 211 5.41 3.86 5.74
N ALA A 212 4.40 4.69 6.03
CA ALA A 212 4.29 6.05 5.50
C ALA A 212 5.42 6.96 6.00
N GLU A 213 5.73 6.90 7.29
CA GLU A 213 6.85 7.65 7.89
C GLU A 213 8.18 7.22 7.27
N LYS A 214 8.37 5.93 7.00
CA LYS A 214 9.60 5.45 6.38
C LYS A 214 9.85 6.04 5.00
N ILE A 215 8.81 6.20 4.20
CA ILE A 215 8.90 6.84 2.88
C ILE A 215 9.29 8.32 3.04
N PHE A 216 8.68 9.01 4.01
CA PHE A 216 9.06 10.38 4.35
C PHE A 216 10.52 10.50 4.81
N GLU A 217 11.00 9.60 5.68
CA GLU A 217 12.40 9.57 6.11
C GLU A 217 13.37 9.43 4.92
N ILE A 218 13.06 8.53 3.99
CA ILE A 218 13.87 8.29 2.80
C ILE A 218 13.91 9.53 1.90
N LEU A 219 12.78 10.21 1.72
CA LEU A 219 12.67 11.40 0.87
C LEU A 219 13.10 12.70 1.56
N ARG A 220 13.38 12.66 2.87
CA ARG A 220 13.59 13.83 3.72
C ARG A 220 14.61 14.82 3.17
N GLU A 221 15.80 14.37 2.78
CA GLU A 221 16.86 15.26 2.26
C GLU A 221 16.43 15.99 0.97
N LYS A 222 15.65 15.31 0.12
CA LYS A 222 15.12 15.88 -1.13
C LYS A 222 14.03 16.90 -0.86
N ILE A 223 13.15 16.61 0.09
CA ILE A 223 12.10 17.53 0.53
C ILE A 223 12.76 18.75 1.19
N GLU A 224 13.70 18.58 2.12
CA GLU A 224 14.35 19.68 2.84
C GLU A 224 15.06 20.67 1.90
N ALA A 225 15.70 20.16 0.86
CA ALA A 225 16.37 20.98 -0.16
C ALA A 225 15.42 21.92 -0.92
N LYS A 226 14.12 21.59 -0.96
CA LYS A 226 13.09 22.36 -1.67
C LYS A 226 12.14 23.10 -0.72
N ASP A 227 11.75 22.48 0.39
CA ASP A 227 10.83 22.98 1.41
C ASP A 227 11.13 22.42 2.81
N ALA A 228 12.03 23.09 3.53
CA ALA A 228 12.33 22.76 4.92
C ALA A 228 11.15 22.98 5.89
N ALA A 229 10.16 23.81 5.52
CA ALA A 229 8.98 24.02 6.35
C ALA A 229 8.03 22.81 6.28
N LEU A 230 7.95 22.15 5.12
CA LEU A 230 7.23 20.90 4.96
C LEU A 230 7.83 19.79 5.82
N VAL A 231 9.16 19.60 5.80
CA VAL A 231 9.83 18.60 6.66
C VAL A 231 9.49 18.82 8.13
N LYS A 232 9.60 20.06 8.61
CA LYS A 232 9.24 20.40 9.99
C LYS A 232 7.76 20.09 10.29
N THR A 233 6.87 20.35 9.35
CA THR A 233 5.44 20.08 9.50
C THR A 233 5.15 18.58 9.59
N LEU A 234 5.79 17.77 8.74
CA LEU A 234 5.67 16.31 8.77
C LEU A 234 6.23 15.74 10.07
N ASP A 235 7.39 16.21 10.53
CA ASP A 235 7.99 15.80 11.81
C ASP A 235 7.06 16.05 13.00
N GLU A 236 6.49 17.25 13.09
CA GLU A 236 5.58 17.60 14.18
C GLU A 236 4.32 16.73 14.17
N LYS A 237 3.84 16.33 12.98
CA LYS A 237 2.60 15.56 12.82
C LYS A 237 2.80 14.07 13.06
N PHE A 238 3.86 13.46 12.51
CA PHE A 238 4.21 12.07 12.80
C PHE A 238 4.49 11.89 14.29
N ALA A 239 5.30 12.76 14.89
CA ALA A 239 5.57 12.71 16.34
C ALA A 239 4.30 12.88 17.19
N ALA A 240 3.34 13.70 16.75
CA ALA A 240 2.07 13.85 17.44
C ALA A 240 1.19 12.59 17.33
N LEU A 241 1.15 11.96 16.16
CA LEU A 241 0.42 10.71 15.93
C LEU A 241 1.04 9.54 16.70
N ASP A 242 2.36 9.39 16.67
CA ASP A 242 3.07 8.38 17.45
C ASP A 242 2.85 8.56 18.94
N ALA A 243 2.88 9.80 19.44
CA ALA A 243 2.60 10.08 20.85
C ALA A 243 1.14 9.77 21.24
N LEU A 244 0.19 9.76 20.28
CA LEU A 244 -1.16 9.27 20.52
C LEU A 244 -1.21 7.76 20.55
N LEU A 245 -0.59 7.08 19.57
CA LEU A 245 -0.55 5.61 19.49
C LEU A 245 0.17 4.99 20.70
N ALA A 246 1.26 5.60 21.16
CA ALA A 246 2.04 5.16 22.33
C ALA A 246 1.23 5.13 23.64
N LYS A 247 0.06 5.79 23.72
CA LYS A 247 -0.83 5.69 24.89
C LYS A 247 -1.50 4.33 25.01
N TYR A 248 -1.59 3.61 23.90
CA TYR A 248 -2.26 2.33 23.76
C TYR A 248 -1.26 1.16 23.72
N GLU A 249 0.05 1.45 23.76
CA GLU A 249 1.10 0.44 23.88
C GLU A 249 1.12 -0.16 25.31
N GLN A 250 1.22 -1.48 25.38
CA GLN A 250 1.43 -2.29 26.57
C GLN A 250 2.89 -2.82 26.66
N GLY A 251 3.84 -2.11 26.05
CA GLY A 251 5.26 -2.47 26.09
C GLY A 251 5.55 -3.77 25.32
N GLU A 252 6.19 -4.75 25.97
CA GLU A 252 6.49 -6.04 25.32
C GLU A 252 5.22 -6.80 24.89
N ASP A 253 4.09 -6.56 25.54
CA ASP A 253 2.79 -7.16 25.20
C ASP A 253 2.14 -6.52 23.95
N GLY A 254 2.73 -5.47 23.40
CA GLY A 254 2.33 -4.81 22.15
C GLY A 254 1.27 -3.75 22.37
N TYR A 255 0.04 -3.90 21.86
CA TYR A 255 -1.05 -2.92 21.99
C TYR A 255 -2.28 -3.48 22.72
N VAL A 256 -3.07 -2.60 23.35
CA VAL A 256 -4.43 -2.92 23.86
C VAL A 256 -5.33 -3.43 22.73
N SER A 257 -6.41 -4.12 23.08
CA SER A 257 -7.48 -4.43 22.12
C SER A 257 -8.11 -3.14 21.60
N TYR A 258 -8.48 -3.12 20.32
CA TYR A 258 -9.24 -2.02 19.73
C TYR A 258 -10.58 -1.77 20.48
N GLU A 259 -11.17 -2.79 21.11
CA GLU A 259 -12.37 -2.64 21.94
C GLU A 259 -12.18 -1.77 23.19
N GLU A 260 -10.92 -1.51 23.60
CA GLU A 260 -10.61 -0.62 24.73
C GLU A 260 -10.67 0.87 24.36
N LEU A 261 -10.68 1.20 23.06
CA LEU A 261 -10.72 2.58 22.59
C LEU A 261 -12.13 3.19 22.73
N THR A 262 -12.17 4.42 23.21
CA THR A 262 -13.40 5.22 23.22
C THR A 262 -13.65 5.92 21.88
N ASP A 263 -14.87 6.41 21.66
CA ASP A 263 -15.19 7.28 20.51
C ASP A 263 -14.30 8.53 20.46
N GLU A 264 -13.90 9.05 21.63
CA GLU A 264 -12.96 10.17 21.71
C GLU A 264 -11.55 9.77 21.28
N ASP A 265 -11.11 8.55 21.60
CA ASP A 265 -9.79 8.02 21.24
C ASP A 265 -9.67 7.81 19.73
N THR A 266 -10.64 7.11 19.13
CA THR A 266 -10.68 6.86 17.69
C THR A 266 -10.79 8.17 16.92
N LYS A 267 -11.61 9.12 17.39
CA LYS A 267 -11.69 10.45 16.79
C LYS A 267 -10.37 11.22 16.89
N ALA A 268 -9.64 11.12 18.00
CA ALA A 268 -8.35 11.80 18.16
C ALA A 268 -7.30 11.24 17.19
N LEU A 269 -7.23 9.92 17.04
CA LEU A 269 -6.38 9.23 16.06
C LEU A 269 -6.76 9.62 14.63
N ALA A 270 -8.06 9.57 14.27
CA ALA A 270 -8.56 9.97 12.96
C ALA A 270 -8.15 11.41 12.62
N VAL A 271 -8.29 12.35 13.56
CA VAL A 271 -7.91 13.75 13.35
C VAL A 271 -6.41 13.89 13.12
N ALA A 272 -5.57 13.15 13.87
CA ALA A 272 -4.13 13.19 13.70
C ALA A 272 -3.68 12.62 12.35
N VAL A 273 -4.27 11.51 11.90
CA VAL A 273 -4.00 10.92 10.57
C VAL A 273 -4.44 11.87 9.45
N ASN A 274 -5.66 12.41 9.52
CA ASN A 274 -6.16 13.38 8.53
C ASN A 274 -5.26 14.63 8.42
N GLN A 275 -4.60 15.02 9.51
CA GLN A 275 -3.68 16.14 9.50
C GLN A 275 -2.38 15.87 8.73
N LEU A 276 -2.02 14.61 8.46
CA LEU A 276 -0.86 14.21 7.65
C LEU A 276 -1.17 14.16 6.14
N GLY A 277 -2.42 13.93 5.74
CA GLY A 277 -2.79 13.71 4.33
C GLY A 277 -2.37 14.85 3.39
N GLU A 278 -2.67 16.11 3.74
CA GLU A 278 -2.27 17.27 2.91
C GLU A 278 -0.74 17.46 2.86
N PRO A 279 0.00 17.45 4.00
CA PRO A 279 1.46 17.48 3.94
C PRO A 279 2.11 16.35 3.12
N LEU A 280 1.59 15.12 3.21
CA LEU A 280 2.11 14.00 2.42
C LEU A 280 1.83 14.18 0.93
N SER A 281 0.64 14.66 0.54
CA SER A 281 0.34 14.92 -0.87
C SER A 281 1.27 15.97 -1.49
N GLN A 282 1.73 16.94 -0.69
CA GLN A 282 2.71 17.93 -1.11
C GLN A 282 4.09 17.34 -1.43
N MET A 283 4.43 16.16 -0.89
CA MET A 283 5.67 15.46 -1.28
C MET A 283 5.70 15.18 -2.78
N GLY A 284 4.56 14.75 -3.36
CA GLY A 284 4.43 14.52 -4.80
C GLY A 284 4.70 15.77 -5.62
N VAL A 285 4.01 16.86 -5.28
CA VAL A 285 4.12 18.15 -5.97
C VAL A 285 5.56 18.69 -5.96
N ILE A 286 6.31 18.45 -4.88
CA ILE A 286 7.68 18.96 -4.73
C ILE A 286 8.69 18.04 -5.44
N MET A 287 8.37 16.76 -5.63
CA MET A 287 9.25 15.77 -6.26
C MET A 287 9.08 15.66 -7.78
N GLU A 288 7.97 16.17 -8.35
CA GLU A 288 7.82 16.43 -9.80
C GLU A 288 8.89 17.42 -10.34
#